data_AF-A0A2E0ZP95-F1
#
_entry.id   AF-A0A2E0ZP95-F1
#
_cell.length_a   1.000
_cell.length_b   1.000
_cell.length_c   1.000
_cell.angle_alpha   90.00
_cell.angle_beta   90.00
_cell.angle_gamma   90.00
#
_symmetry.space_group_name_H-M   'P 1'
#
loop_
_entity.id
_entity.type
_entity.pdbx_description
1 polymer ?
#
loop_
_entity_poly.entity_id
_entity_poly.type
_entity_poly.pdbx_seq_one_letter_code
_entity_poly.pdbx_strand_id
1 'polypeptide(L)'
;MSNIACPRCGEEESLLGRREGPPGDETITVTCGSCDLEWERDLTPRCPTCGSDAVRPALQSIVEKSRGTQLSIQSLRVVHLCPDCDTERLAVWNRSNTPLRPTELPHDPD
;
A
#
# COMPACT_ATOMS: atom_id res chain seq x y z
N MET A 1 3.73 0.79 8.98
CA MET A 1 2.73 -0.29 9.16
C MET A 1 1.51 0.35 9.78
N SER A 2 0.35 0.30 9.12
CA SER A 2 -0.90 0.71 9.75
C SER A 2 -1.36 -0.43 10.66
N ASN A 3 -1.17 -0.30 11.97
CA ASN A 3 -1.77 -1.22 12.94
C ASN A 3 -3.28 -0.99 12.95
N ILE A 4 -4.04 -2.07 12.82
CA ILE A 4 -5.49 -2.05 12.95
C ILE A 4 -5.84 -2.53 14.35
N ALA A 5 -6.71 -1.80 15.04
CA ALA A 5 -7.17 -2.12 16.39
C ALA A 5 -8.69 -2.02 16.45
N CYS A 6 -9.31 -2.84 17.30
CA CYS A 6 -10.75 -2.76 17.56
C CYS A 6 -11.08 -1.40 18.18
N PRO A 7 -11.98 -0.60 17.58
CA PRO A 7 -12.29 0.75 18.07
C PRO A 7 -13.05 0.75 19.40
N ARG A 8 -13.55 -0.41 19.86
CA ARG A 8 -14.26 -0.56 21.14
C ARG A 8 -13.37 -1.06 22.27
N CYS A 9 -12.58 -2.10 22.05
CA CYS A 9 -11.80 -2.73 23.13
C CYS A 9 -10.27 -2.66 22.95
N GLY A 10 -9.78 -2.14 21.82
CA GLY A 10 -8.35 -2.02 21.54
C GLY A 10 -7.65 -3.32 21.14
N GLU A 11 -8.38 -4.41 20.91
CA GLU A 11 -7.82 -5.69 20.42
C GLU A 11 -7.10 -5.50 19.07
N GLU A 12 -5.86 -5.98 18.96
CA GLU A 12 -5.01 -5.85 17.76
C GLU A 12 -4.71 -7.21 17.09
N GLU A 13 -4.82 -8.31 17.83
CA GLU A 13 -4.35 -9.62 17.39
C GLU A 13 -5.52 -10.50 16.92
N SER A 14 -6.58 -10.58 17.73
CA SER A 14 -7.75 -11.41 17.44
C SER A 14 -8.76 -10.68 16.54
N LEU A 15 -8.38 -10.46 15.28
CA LEU A 15 -9.18 -9.77 14.27
C LEU A 15 -9.44 -10.66 13.05
N LEU A 16 -10.71 -10.82 12.68
CA LEU A 16 -11.11 -11.57 11.49
C LEU A 16 -11.56 -10.61 10.39
N GLY A 17 -10.95 -10.72 9.21
CA GLY A 17 -11.30 -9.90 8.04
C GLY A 17 -12.11 -10.66 7.01
N ARG A 18 -13.22 -10.08 6.55
CA ARG A 18 -14.04 -10.56 5.44
C ARG A 18 -14.03 -9.53 4.31
N ARG A 19 -13.72 -9.98 3.09
CA ARG A 19 -13.74 -9.13 1.88
C ARG A 19 -15.00 -9.39 1.09
N GLU A 20 -15.67 -8.34 0.66
CA GLU A 20 -16.90 -8.40 -0.12
C GLU A 20 -16.87 -7.36 -1.24
N GLY A 21 -17.64 -7.59 -2.30
CA GLY A 21 -17.68 -6.70 -3.47
C GLY A 21 -16.80 -7.16 -4.63
N PRO A 22 -16.92 -6.48 -5.78
CA PRO A 22 -16.13 -6.79 -6.97
C PRO A 22 -14.69 -6.29 -6.84
N PRO A 23 -13.73 -6.88 -7.57
CA PRO A 23 -12.34 -6.43 -7.57
C PRO A 23 -12.22 -4.93 -7.84
N GLY A 24 -11.52 -4.20 -6.96
CA GLY A 24 -11.32 -2.76 -7.08
C GLY A 24 -12.41 -1.89 -6.42
N ASP A 25 -13.48 -2.49 -5.91
CA ASP A 25 -14.49 -1.83 -5.06
C ASP A 25 -14.81 -2.72 -3.84
N GLU A 26 -13.76 -3.37 -3.33
CA GLU A 26 -13.85 -4.31 -2.22
C GLU A 26 -14.03 -3.58 -0.90
N THR A 27 -15.03 -4.00 -0.14
CA THR A 27 -15.19 -3.63 1.27
C THR A 27 -14.49 -4.67 2.14
N ILE A 28 -13.81 -4.23 3.20
CA ILE A 28 -13.22 -5.12 4.20
C ILE A 28 -13.92 -4.89 5.53
N THR A 29 -14.77 -5.84 5.90
CA THR A 29 -15.41 -5.89 7.21
C THR A 29 -14.50 -6.62 8.19
N VAL A 30 -14.30 -6.05 9.38
CA VAL A 30 -13.45 -6.61 10.43
C VAL A 30 -14.31 -6.94 11.64
N THR A 31 -14.17 -8.16 12.15
CA THR A 31 -14.83 -8.65 13.36
C THR A 31 -13.79 -8.84 14.46
N CYS A 32 -14.00 -8.24 15.62
CA CYS A 32 -13.15 -8.43 16.80
C CYS A 32 -13.51 -9.74 17.52
N GLY A 33 -12.55 -10.64 17.69
CA GLY A 33 -12.76 -11.90 18.41
C GLY A 33 -12.90 -11.76 19.94
N SER A 34 -12.59 -10.58 20.50
CA SER A 34 -12.64 -10.32 21.94
C SER A 34 -13.94 -9.65 22.40
N CYS A 35 -14.63 -8.90 21.53
CA CYS A 35 -15.86 -8.18 21.88
C CYS A 35 -16.97 -8.23 20.82
N ASP A 36 -16.76 -9.02 19.76
CA ASP A 36 -17.69 -9.25 18.66
C ASP A 36 -18.11 -7.99 17.89
N LEU A 37 -17.43 -6.86 18.09
CA LEU A 37 -17.68 -5.68 17.29
C LEU A 37 -17.30 -5.95 15.84
N GLU A 38 -18.22 -5.64 14.93
CA GLU A 38 -18.00 -5.62 13.51
C GLU A 38 -17.95 -4.18 13.00
N TRP A 39 -16.96 -3.85 12.16
CA TRP A 39 -16.85 -2.55 11.53
C TRP A 39 -16.20 -2.62 10.15
N GLU A 40 -16.52 -1.65 9.30
CA GLU A 40 -15.87 -1.50 8.00
C GLU A 40 -14.50 -0.82 8.17
N ARG A 41 -13.46 -1.41 7.58
CA ARG A 41 -12.13 -0.82 7.56
C ARG A 41 -12.07 0.28 6.51
N ASP A 42 -11.71 1.49 6.94
CA ASP A 42 -11.40 2.59 6.03
C ASP A 42 -10.17 2.25 5.18
N LEU A 43 -10.40 2.05 3.88
CA LEU A 43 -9.36 1.76 2.88
C LEU A 43 -8.85 3.01 2.18
N THR A 44 -9.35 4.19 2.54
CA THR A 44 -8.95 5.46 1.93
C THR A 44 -7.43 5.63 2.05
N PRO A 45 -6.70 5.72 0.93
CA PRO A 45 -5.26 5.93 0.98
C PRO A 45 -4.92 7.24 1.69
N ARG A 46 -4.04 7.16 2.69
CA ARG A 46 -3.53 8.33 3.43
C ARG A 46 -2.02 8.33 3.49
N CYS A 47 -1.44 9.52 3.57
CA CYS A 47 0.00 9.66 3.79
C CYS A 47 0.37 9.08 5.16
N PRO A 48 1.30 8.11 5.25
CA PRO A 48 1.71 7.53 6.53
C PRO A 48 2.48 8.52 7.42
N THR A 49 2.96 9.62 6.86
CA THR A 49 3.77 10.63 7.56
C THR A 49 2.89 11.75 8.14
N CYS A 50 2.03 12.36 7.33
CA CYS A 50 1.22 13.51 7.74
C CYS A 50 -0.29 13.22 7.87
N GLY A 51 -0.75 12.01 7.50
CA GLY A 51 -2.16 11.62 7.59
C GLY A 51 -3.08 12.19 6.51
N SER A 52 -2.58 13.04 5.61
CA SER A 52 -3.37 13.64 4.53
C SER A 52 -3.96 12.58 3.60
N ASP A 53 -5.21 12.79 3.18
CA ASP A 53 -5.92 12.04 2.14
C ASP A 53 -5.65 12.57 0.72
N ALA A 54 -4.96 13.71 0.59
CA ALA A 54 -4.62 14.35 -0.69
C ALA A 54 -3.48 13.64 -1.44
N VAL A 55 -3.33 12.33 -1.27
CA VAL A 55 -2.33 11.52 -1.96
C VAL A 55 -2.69 11.33 -3.45
N ARG A 56 -1.69 11.02 -4.26
CA ARG A 56 -1.81 10.81 -5.70
C ARG A 56 -1.35 9.41 -6.09
N PRO A 57 -2.12 8.65 -6.88
CA PRO A 57 -1.67 7.36 -7.35
C PRO A 57 -0.53 7.53 -8.36
N ALA A 58 0.50 6.70 -8.23
CA ALA A 58 1.61 6.59 -9.17
C ALA A 58 1.95 5.11 -9.37
N LEU A 59 2.52 4.77 -10.52
CA LEU A 59 2.97 3.40 -10.79
C LEU A 59 4.42 3.25 -10.35
N GLN A 60 4.70 2.18 -9.60
CA GLN A 60 6.05 1.77 -9.24
C GLN A 60 6.36 0.41 -9.86
N SER A 61 7.50 0.29 -10.53
CA SER A 61 7.96 -0.98 -11.06
C SER A 61 8.41 -1.93 -9.95
N ILE A 62 8.09 -3.20 -10.11
CA ILE A 62 8.72 -4.33 -9.40
C ILE A 62 9.65 -5.00 -10.41
N VAL A 63 10.92 -5.15 -10.04
CA VAL A 63 11.94 -5.74 -10.90
C VAL A 63 12.50 -7.00 -10.27
N GLU A 64 12.94 -7.94 -11.10
CA GLU A 64 13.72 -9.10 -10.68
C GLU A 64 14.98 -9.23 -11.52
N LYS A 65 15.98 -9.94 -10.99
CA LYS A 65 17.12 -10.37 -11.79
C LYS A 65 16.66 -11.41 -12.79
N SER A 66 17.03 -11.19 -14.05
CA SER A 66 16.88 -12.17 -15.11
C SER A 66 18.18 -13.00 -15.22
N ARG A 67 18.67 -13.29 -16.43
CA ARG A 67 19.95 -13.98 -16.59
C ARG A 67 21.11 -13.00 -16.35
N GLY A 68 22.06 -13.39 -15.50
CA GLY A 68 23.21 -12.55 -15.15
C GLY A 68 22.80 -11.35 -14.27
N THR A 69 23.35 -10.17 -14.56
CA THR A 69 23.13 -8.94 -13.78
C THR A 69 21.97 -8.07 -14.30
N GLN A 70 21.26 -8.51 -15.34
CA GLN A 70 20.20 -7.72 -15.96
C GLN A 70 18.92 -7.75 -15.11
N LEU A 71 18.40 -6.56 -14.80
CA LEU A 71 17.09 -6.37 -14.16
C LEU A 71 15.98 -6.22 -15.21
N SER A 72 14.87 -6.90 -14.97
CA SER A 72 13.67 -6.82 -15.81
C SER A 72 12.46 -6.43 -14.96
N ILE A 73 11.61 -5.55 -15.51
CA ILE A 73 10.31 -5.23 -14.89
C ILE A 73 9.42 -6.47 -15.01
N GLN A 74 8.98 -7.00 -13.88
CA GLN A 74 8.06 -8.13 -13.81
C GLN A 74 6.61 -7.67 -13.72
N SER A 75 6.38 -6.60 -12.97
CA SER A 75 5.05 -6.07 -12.74
C SER A 75 5.09 -4.61 -12.29
N LEU A 76 3.92 -3.98 -12.22
CA LEU A 76 3.73 -2.65 -11.69
C LEU A 76 2.80 -2.75 -10.47
N ARG A 77 3.05 -1.91 -9.48
CA ARG A 77 2.13 -1.70 -8.35
C ARG A 77 1.74 -0.24 -8.26
N VAL A 78 0.53 0.02 -7.79
CA VAL A 78 0.10 1.38 -7.44
C VAL A 78 0.70 1.75 -6.09
N VAL A 79 1.29 2.94 -6.02
CA VAL A 79 1.70 3.60 -4.77
C VAL A 79 1.02 4.96 -4.66
N HIS A 80 0.80 5.41 -3.44
CA HIS A 80 0.16 6.69 -3.18
C HIS A 80 1.21 7.68 -2.67
N LEU A 81 1.46 8.75 -3.42
CA LEU A 81 2.44 9.78 -3.09
C LEU A 81 1.77 11.00 -2.48
N CYS A 82 2.29 11.47 -1.36
CA CYS A 82 1.85 12.71 -0.74
C CYS A 82 2.51 13.93 -1.44
N PRO A 83 1.75 14.98 -1.83
CA PRO A 83 2.35 16.17 -2.42
C PRO A 83 3.33 16.88 -1.48
N ASP A 84 3.09 16.80 -0.17
CA ASP A 84 3.91 17.46 0.85
C ASP A 84 5.09 16.61 1.34
N CYS A 85 4.91 15.28 1.46
CA CYS A 85 5.97 14.40 1.98
C CYS A 85 6.80 13.71 0.90
N ASP A 86 6.24 13.48 -0.29
CA ASP A 86 6.88 12.76 -1.41
C ASP A 86 7.18 13.68 -2.60
N THR A 87 7.38 14.98 -2.35
CA THR A 87 7.43 16.02 -3.39
C THR A 87 8.42 15.69 -4.52
N GLU A 88 9.60 15.18 -4.20
CA GLU A 88 10.60 14.79 -5.21
C GLU A 88 10.15 13.61 -6.07
N ARG A 89 9.58 12.58 -5.45
CA ARG A 89 9.05 11.40 -6.16
C ARG A 89 7.88 11.80 -7.04
N LEU A 90 7.01 12.68 -6.55
CA LEU A 90 5.88 13.20 -7.32
C LEU A 90 6.36 14.06 -8.49
N ALA A 91 7.41 14.86 -8.32
CA ALA A 91 8.01 15.65 -9.39
C ALA A 91 8.69 14.78 -10.47
N VAL A 92 9.25 13.62 -10.10
CA VAL A 92 9.73 12.62 -11.06
C VAL A 92 8.56 12.00 -11.82
N TRP A 93 7.52 11.56 -11.12
CA TRP A 93 6.32 10.98 -11.72
C TRP A 93 5.64 11.94 -12.71
N ASN A 94 5.44 13.19 -12.33
CA ASN A 94 4.75 14.19 -13.16
C ASN A 94 5.52 14.58 -14.43
N ARG A 95 6.85 14.38 -14.46
CA ARG A 95 7.69 14.70 -15.62
C ARG A 95 8.05 13.47 -16.46
N SER A 96 7.84 12.27 -15.93
CA SER A 96 8.25 11.02 -16.59
C SER A 96 7.06 10.27 -17.15
N ASN A 97 7.24 9.69 -18.33
CA ASN A 97 6.32 8.69 -18.89
C ASN A 97 6.70 7.26 -18.48
N THR A 98 7.55 7.09 -17.47
CA THR A 98 7.97 5.79 -16.95
C THR A 98 7.54 5.59 -15.49
N PRO A 99 7.25 4.35 -15.07
CA PRO A 99 7.03 4.04 -13.66
C PRO A 99 8.18 4.50 -12.77
N LEU A 100 7.86 4.80 -11.51
CA LEU A 100 8.84 5.03 -10.46
C LEU A 100 9.71 3.79 -10.27
N ARG A 101 11.00 4.01 -10.01
CA ARG A 101 11.92 2.93 -9.71
C ARG A 101 11.52 2.17 -8.44
N PRO A 102 11.87 0.88 -8.32
CA PRO A 102 11.69 0.11 -7.09
C PRO A 102 12.40 0.81 -5.92
N THR A 103 11.85 0.68 -4.72
CA THR A 103 12.49 1.22 -3.50
C THR A 103 13.70 0.37 -3.10
N GLU A 104 13.65 -0.92 -3.37
CA GLU A 104 14.70 -1.89 -3.10
C GLU A 104 14.97 -2.70 -4.38
N LEU A 105 16.24 -3.01 -4.62
CA LEU A 105 16.65 -3.84 -5.76
C LEU A 105 16.82 -5.29 -5.32
N PRO A 106 16.58 -6.28 -6.21
CA PRO A 106 16.82 -7.67 -5.89
C PRO A 106 18.29 -7.91 -5.51
N HIS A 107 18.51 -8.51 -4.35
CA HIS A 107 19.80 -9.00 -3.90
C HIS A 107 19.90 -10.52 -4.19
N ASP A 108 21.11 -11.04 -4.37
CA ASP A 108 21.26 -12.50 -4.48
C ASP A 108 20.97 -13.13 -3.11
N PRO A 109 20.27 -14.28 -3.06
CA PRO A 109 20.18 -15.05 -1.83
C PRO A 109 21.59 -15.54 -1.46
N ASP A 110 21.97 -15.35 -0.20
CA ASP A 110 23.23 -15.83 0.39
C ASP A 110 23.30 -17.37 0.38
#